data_AF-A0A3M7AZX7-F1
#
_entry.id   AF-A0A3M7AZX7-F1
#
_cell.length_a   1.000
_cell.length_b   1.000
_cell.length_c   1.000
_cell.angle_alpha   90.00
_cell.angle_beta   90.00
_cell.angle_gamma   90.00
#
_symmetry.space_group_name_H-M   'P 1'
#
loop_
_entity.id
_entity.type
_entity.pdbx_description
1 polymer ?
#
loop_
_entity_poly.entity_id
_entity_poly.type
_entity_poly.pdbx_seq_one_letter_code
_entity_poly.pdbx_strand_id
1 'polypeptide(L)'
;MSCLADVRRELCLIAEQQWDVDSLDLKGHATWPAYTEKMYPDFSEGDYDGSPAEDVDGTQLDLSDDPIMWPEWVSQLQLEESGEDYFLEPTSPYWRGHGHGVPLESDEYPLEIQCSECFLAQFRHGIESKWGEVYDEVSDQVWNNVRRNCNLDWQLVPANNRSTFESIHWTHRVSCDRMIEFQEETAMTVDDLAVMNKVPSAALLHLNKIRVNHVESGSYCAPLPCEIAIIDSSTGANRFVDSLGIITYTQFWSWNDYMEPRNLRPGETVCVGPPGGSYSPASVP
;
A
#
# COMPACT_ATOMS: atom_id res chain seq x y z
N MET A 1 -10.79 12.82 2.78
CA MET A 1 -9.46 13.45 2.57
C MET A 1 -9.12 14.24 3.82
N SER A 2 -8.09 13.80 4.56
CA SER A 2 -7.51 14.62 5.61
C SER A 2 -6.48 15.52 4.95
N CYS A 3 -6.65 16.84 5.02
CA CYS A 3 -5.61 17.77 4.58
C CYS A 3 -4.61 17.89 5.73
N LEU A 4 -3.48 17.18 5.62
CA LEU A 4 -2.41 17.30 6.60
C LEU A 4 -1.89 18.73 6.59
N ALA A 5 -1.81 19.31 7.78
CA ALA A 5 -1.28 20.65 7.98
C ALA A 5 -0.48 20.69 9.27
N ASP A 6 0.55 21.53 9.29
CA ASP A 6 1.35 21.79 10.48
C ASP A 6 0.58 22.63 11.52
N VAL A 7 1.20 22.88 12.68
CA VAL A 7 0.66 23.77 13.73
C VAL A 7 0.41 25.20 13.26
N ARG A 8 1.02 25.63 12.15
CA ARG A 8 0.83 26.95 11.52
C ARG A 8 -0.26 26.94 10.46
N ARG A 9 -0.90 25.80 10.22
CA ARG A 9 -1.94 25.55 9.20
C ARG A 9 -1.42 25.60 7.76
N GLU A 10 -0.11 25.47 7.56
CA GLU A 10 0.46 25.24 6.24
C GLU A 10 0.19 23.80 5.82
N LEU A 11 -0.33 23.62 4.61
CA LEU A 11 -0.60 22.28 4.07
C LEU A 11 0.73 21.55 3.86
N CYS A 12 0.81 20.30 4.31
CA CYS A 12 2.07 19.56 4.25
C CYS A 12 2.59 19.31 2.83
N LEU A 13 1.69 19.23 1.84
CA LEU A 13 2.05 19.19 0.43
C LEU A 13 2.74 20.50 -0.05
N ILE A 14 2.39 21.64 0.55
CA ILE A 14 3.02 22.93 0.24
C ILE A 14 4.38 23.02 0.96
N ALA A 15 4.46 22.53 2.20
CA ALA A 15 5.71 22.48 2.95
C ALA A 15 6.75 21.57 2.27
N GLU A 16 6.33 20.42 1.75
CA GLU A 16 7.17 19.49 0.99
C GLU A 16 7.78 20.14 -0.25
N GLN A 17 7.00 20.92 -1.01
CA GLN A 17 7.51 21.66 -2.18
C GLN A 17 8.59 22.70 -1.83
N GLN A 18 8.75 23.04 -0.56
CA GLN A 18 9.77 23.97 -0.07
C GLN A 18 11.01 23.24 0.46
N TRP A 19 11.01 21.90 0.53
CA TRP A 19 12.17 21.13 0.95
C TRP A 19 13.23 21.15 -0.14
N ASP A 20 14.27 21.95 0.11
CA ASP A 20 15.41 22.13 -0.80
C ASP A 20 16.68 21.73 -0.05
N VAL A 21 16.98 20.43 -0.10
CA VAL A 21 18.15 19.82 0.56
C VAL A 21 19.44 20.46 0.06
N ASP A 22 19.57 20.65 -1.25
CA ASP A 22 20.75 21.25 -1.89
C ASP A 22 21.01 22.67 -1.34
N SER A 23 19.96 23.48 -1.22
CA SER A 23 20.04 24.85 -0.71
C SER A 23 20.32 24.90 0.79
N LEU A 24 19.78 23.97 1.58
CA LEU A 24 20.09 23.84 3.01
C LEU A 24 21.57 23.50 3.20
N ASP A 25 22.08 22.56 2.42
CA ASP A 25 23.46 22.11 2.49
C ASP A 25 24.46 23.18 2.03
N LEU A 26 24.24 23.78 0.84
CA LEU A 26 25.10 24.84 0.29
C LEU A 26 25.22 26.06 1.20
N LYS A 27 24.18 26.34 2.01
CA LYS A 27 24.18 27.43 2.98
C LYS A 27 24.77 27.04 4.35
N GLY A 28 25.13 25.78 4.55
CA GLY A 28 25.61 25.25 5.82
C GLY A 28 24.52 25.24 6.90
N HIS A 29 23.26 25.13 6.50
CA HIS A 29 22.09 25.09 7.39
C HIS A 29 21.55 23.67 7.59
N ALA A 30 22.01 22.70 6.80
CA ALA A 30 21.61 21.30 6.96
C ALA A 30 22.29 20.69 8.20
N THR A 31 21.47 20.14 9.10
CA THR A 31 21.95 19.25 10.15
C THR A 31 21.71 17.81 9.70
N TRP A 32 22.79 17.09 9.38
CA TRP A 32 22.66 15.71 8.91
C TRP A 32 22.38 14.73 10.07
N PRO A 33 21.56 13.69 9.85
CA PRO A 33 21.20 12.70 10.87
C PRO A 33 22.43 11.90 11.34
N ALA A 34 22.41 11.51 12.62
CA ALA A 34 23.49 10.74 13.24
C ALA A 34 23.24 9.23 13.18
N TYR A 35 22.01 8.81 12.87
CA TYR A 35 21.59 7.43 12.78
C TYR A 35 20.97 7.21 11.41
N THR A 36 21.67 6.50 10.54
CA THR A 36 21.23 6.11 9.19
C THR A 36 21.60 4.67 8.85
N GLU A 37 22.26 3.97 9.78
CA GLU A 37 22.73 2.60 9.57
C GLU A 37 21.52 1.66 9.51
N LYS A 38 21.50 0.83 8.47
CA LYS A 38 20.45 -0.14 8.16
C LYS A 38 21.09 -1.43 7.66
N MET A 39 20.38 -2.53 7.81
CA MET A 39 20.77 -3.84 7.31
C MET A 39 19.70 -4.33 6.36
N TYR A 40 20.13 -4.66 5.14
CA TYR A 40 19.25 -5.15 4.09
C TYR A 40 19.20 -6.69 4.10
N PRO A 41 18.01 -7.29 3.92
CA PRO A 41 17.86 -8.73 3.71
C PRO A 41 18.71 -9.24 2.53
N ASP A 42 19.34 -10.41 2.67
CA ASP A 42 19.96 -11.11 1.55
C ASP A 42 19.05 -12.24 1.05
N PHE A 43 18.63 -12.15 -0.22
CA PHE A 43 17.84 -13.17 -0.89
C PHE A 43 18.67 -13.98 -1.91
N SER A 44 20.00 -13.94 -1.80
CA SER A 44 20.91 -14.70 -2.66
C SER A 44 20.74 -16.23 -2.52
N GLU A 45 21.28 -16.98 -3.49
CA GLU A 45 20.91 -18.38 -3.77
C GLU A 45 20.88 -19.31 -2.54
N GLY A 46 19.69 -19.51 -1.98
CA GLY A 46 19.42 -20.49 -0.93
C GLY A 46 18.75 -19.94 0.32
N ASP A 47 18.75 -18.61 0.50
CA ASP A 47 18.05 -17.95 1.61
C ASP A 47 16.72 -17.36 1.13
N TYR A 48 15.66 -18.16 1.21
CA TYR A 48 14.30 -17.72 0.90
C TYR A 48 13.66 -16.95 2.06
N ASP A 49 14.28 -17.01 3.23
CA ASP A 49 13.79 -16.33 4.42
C ASP A 49 14.30 -14.90 4.45
N GLY A 50 15.43 -14.57 3.80
CA GLY A 50 15.91 -13.19 3.65
C GLY A 50 16.72 -12.71 4.86
N SER A 51 17.55 -13.58 5.45
CA SER A 51 18.38 -13.18 6.58
C SER A 51 19.48 -12.20 6.14
N PRO A 52 19.94 -11.29 7.02
CA PRO A 52 21.09 -10.44 6.70
C PRO A 52 22.31 -11.30 6.38
N ALA A 53 23.07 -10.95 5.35
CA ALA A 53 24.29 -11.67 5.02
C ALA A 53 25.29 -11.58 6.18
N GLU A 54 25.96 -12.69 6.48
CA GLU A 54 27.01 -12.76 7.49
C GLU A 54 28.32 -13.26 6.86
N ASP A 55 29.45 -12.73 7.32
CA ASP A 55 30.76 -13.25 6.96
C ASP A 55 31.08 -14.57 7.67
N VAL A 56 32.26 -15.14 7.38
CA VAL A 56 32.70 -16.41 7.95
C VAL A 56 32.85 -16.40 9.48
N ASP A 57 32.91 -15.23 10.10
CA ASP A 57 33.05 -15.03 11.54
C ASP A 57 31.70 -14.66 12.21
N GLY A 58 30.60 -14.61 11.44
CA GLY A 58 29.27 -14.22 11.91
C GLY A 58 29.08 -12.72 12.04
N THR A 59 29.94 -11.91 11.40
CA THR A 59 29.78 -10.46 11.33
C THR A 59 28.81 -10.14 10.21
N GLN A 60 27.79 -9.34 10.51
CA GLN A 60 26.81 -8.91 9.51
C GLN A 60 27.47 -8.03 8.44
N LEU A 61 27.14 -8.31 7.19
CA LEU A 61 27.61 -7.62 6.00
C LEU A 61 26.61 -6.53 5.62
N ASP A 62 27.13 -5.33 5.34
CA ASP A 62 26.35 -4.24 4.80
C ASP A 62 26.19 -4.42 3.28
N LEU A 63 24.96 -4.65 2.85
CA LEU A 63 24.59 -4.81 1.45
C LEU A 63 23.89 -3.56 0.88
N SER A 64 23.95 -2.41 1.55
CA SER A 64 23.32 -1.17 1.07
C SER A 64 23.85 -0.69 -0.29
N ASP A 65 25.08 -1.06 -0.63
CA ASP A 65 25.74 -0.73 -1.90
C ASP A 65 25.50 -1.76 -3.01
N ASP A 66 25.03 -2.96 -2.66
CA ASP A 66 24.56 -3.87 -3.70
C ASP A 66 23.21 -3.34 -4.17
N PRO A 67 23.04 -3.09 -5.48
CA PRO A 67 21.74 -2.67 -5.97
C PRO A 67 20.75 -3.72 -5.50
N ILE A 68 19.74 -3.31 -4.74
CA ILE A 68 18.58 -4.15 -4.49
C ILE A 68 18.08 -4.52 -5.87
N MET A 69 18.47 -5.70 -6.32
CA MET A 69 17.91 -6.34 -7.49
C MET A 69 16.53 -6.77 -7.01
N TRP A 70 15.61 -5.80 -6.88
CA TRP A 70 14.22 -6.08 -7.16
C TRP A 70 14.26 -6.95 -8.40
N PRO A 71 13.68 -8.16 -8.38
CA PRO A 71 13.71 -9.01 -9.57
C PRO A 71 13.28 -8.08 -10.67
N GLU A 72 14.23 -7.74 -11.55
CA GLU A 72 13.94 -6.77 -12.58
C GLU A 72 12.78 -7.47 -13.26
N TRP A 73 11.60 -6.90 -13.15
CA TRP A 73 10.57 -7.18 -14.12
C TRP A 73 11.11 -6.48 -15.36
N VAL A 74 12.19 -7.03 -15.93
CA VAL A 74 12.47 -7.04 -17.35
C VAL A 74 11.31 -7.86 -17.93
N SER A 75 10.13 -7.25 -17.88
CA SER A 75 9.30 -7.21 -19.03
C SER A 75 10.25 -6.93 -20.19
N GLN A 76 10.57 -7.97 -20.96
CA GLN A 76 11.22 -7.84 -22.26
C GLN A 76 10.31 -7.07 -23.27
N LEU A 77 9.33 -6.31 -22.75
CA LEU A 77 8.42 -5.40 -23.40
C LEU A 77 8.58 -4.02 -22.74
N GLN A 78 9.76 -3.42 -22.82
CA GLN A 78 9.99 -1.98 -22.58
C GLN A 78 9.32 -1.14 -23.68
N LEU A 79 7.99 -1.20 -23.78
CA LEU A 79 7.22 -0.37 -24.71
C LEU A 79 6.01 0.32 -24.06
N GLU A 80 5.64 -0.06 -22.84
CA GLU A 80 4.55 0.59 -22.11
C GLU A 80 5.11 1.10 -20.78
N GLU A 81 5.18 2.44 -20.66
CA GLU A 81 5.45 3.16 -19.42
C GLU A 81 4.57 2.57 -18.30
N SER A 82 5.21 2.04 -17.27
CA SER A 82 4.57 1.51 -16.07
C SER A 82 3.88 2.64 -15.31
N GLY A 83 2.97 2.32 -14.39
CA GLY A 83 2.35 3.35 -13.53
C GLY A 83 3.40 4.15 -12.74
N GLU A 84 4.53 3.52 -12.41
CA GLU A 84 5.70 4.18 -11.81
C GLU A 84 6.27 5.25 -12.74
N ASP A 85 6.36 5.03 -14.05
CA ASP A 85 6.87 6.02 -15.02
C ASP A 85 5.96 7.26 -15.17
N TYR A 86 4.67 7.16 -14.81
CA TYR A 86 3.72 8.28 -14.85
C TYR A 86 3.70 9.12 -13.56
N PHE A 87 4.09 8.54 -12.41
CA PHE A 87 3.97 9.17 -11.10
C PHE A 87 5.32 9.41 -10.40
N LEU A 88 6.37 8.72 -10.81
CA LEU A 88 7.74 9.02 -10.39
C LEU A 88 8.29 10.08 -11.32
N GLU A 89 8.39 11.31 -10.82
CA GLU A 89 9.25 12.29 -11.47
C GLU A 89 10.69 11.76 -11.41
N PRO A 90 11.37 11.58 -12.56
CA PRO A 90 12.74 11.10 -12.55
C PRO A 90 13.59 12.08 -11.75
N THR A 91 14.37 11.55 -10.82
CA THR A 91 15.33 12.33 -10.03
C THR A 91 16.14 13.21 -10.97
N SER A 92 16.15 14.51 -10.71
CA SER A 92 16.83 15.48 -11.57
C SER A 92 18.24 14.98 -11.89
N PRO A 93 18.70 15.03 -13.15
CA PRO A 93 20.08 14.69 -13.49
C PRO A 93 21.12 15.60 -12.81
N TYR A 94 20.65 16.66 -12.14
CA TYR A 94 21.45 17.57 -11.34
C TYR A 94 21.24 17.41 -9.83
N TRP A 95 20.42 16.44 -9.38
CA TRP A 95 20.25 16.12 -7.97
C TRP A 95 21.61 15.81 -7.36
N ARG A 96 21.93 16.53 -6.27
CA ARG A 96 23.12 16.27 -5.48
C ARG A 96 22.67 16.22 -4.04
N GLY A 97 22.00 15.13 -3.66
CA GLY A 97 21.75 14.79 -2.26
C GLY A 97 23.07 14.55 -1.52
N HIS A 98 23.88 15.59 -1.34
CA HIS A 98 25.18 15.59 -0.67
C HIS A 98 26.21 14.58 -1.22
N GLY A 99 26.22 14.37 -2.54
CA GLY A 99 27.15 13.44 -3.20
C GLY A 99 26.63 12.01 -3.33
N HIS A 100 25.42 11.72 -2.85
CA HIS A 100 24.72 10.46 -3.12
C HIS A 100 24.18 10.47 -4.57
N GLY A 101 24.41 9.38 -5.29
CA GLY A 101 23.95 9.19 -6.68
C GLY A 101 22.46 8.84 -6.81
N VAL A 102 21.75 8.72 -5.70
CA VAL A 102 20.36 8.23 -5.58
C VAL A 102 19.55 9.12 -4.62
N PRO A 103 18.20 9.04 -4.64
CA PRO A 103 17.36 9.69 -3.65
C PRO A 103 17.71 9.28 -2.21
N LEU A 104 17.52 10.19 -1.25
CA LEU A 104 17.71 9.91 0.17
C LEU A 104 16.54 9.09 0.72
N GLU A 105 16.84 8.12 1.57
CA GLU A 105 15.82 7.44 2.37
C GLU A 105 15.32 8.33 3.52
N SER A 106 14.18 7.95 4.13
CA SER A 106 13.50 8.81 5.12
C SER A 106 14.35 9.12 6.36
N ASP A 107 15.26 8.22 6.74
CA ASP A 107 16.20 8.42 7.85
C ASP A 107 17.44 9.25 7.48
N GLU A 108 17.63 9.62 6.21
CA GLU A 108 18.82 10.29 5.68
C GLU A 108 18.60 11.78 5.36
N TYR A 109 17.36 12.27 5.37
CA TYR A 109 17.07 13.70 5.20
C TYR A 109 17.67 14.54 6.34
N PRO A 110 18.09 15.80 6.06
CA PRO A 110 18.48 16.74 7.11
C PRO A 110 17.39 16.89 8.18
N LEU A 111 17.79 17.10 9.43
CA LEU A 111 16.87 17.14 10.57
C LEU A 111 15.84 18.27 10.46
N GLU A 112 16.16 19.35 9.74
CA GLU A 112 15.23 20.45 9.43
C GLU A 112 14.01 19.97 8.63
N ILE A 113 14.17 18.92 7.83
CA ILE A 113 13.13 18.28 7.03
C ILE A 113 12.58 17.07 7.77
N GLN A 114 13.45 16.11 8.12
CA GLN A 114 13.09 14.82 8.73
C GLN A 114 12.27 14.98 10.01
N CYS A 115 12.63 15.94 10.86
CA CYS A 115 11.95 16.16 12.14
C CYS A 115 10.81 17.19 12.06
N SER A 116 10.49 17.67 10.86
CA SER A 116 9.36 18.58 10.65
C SER A 116 8.02 17.86 10.87
N GLU A 117 7.03 18.58 11.39
CA GLU A 117 5.69 18.01 11.62
C GLU A 117 5.08 17.43 10.34
N CYS A 118 5.30 18.11 9.21
CA CYS A 118 4.77 17.66 7.93
C CYS A 118 5.48 16.44 7.37
N PHE A 119 6.79 16.30 7.57
CA PHE A 119 7.48 15.06 7.21
C PHE A 119 6.97 13.90 8.04
N LEU A 120 6.95 14.06 9.37
CA LEU A 120 6.51 13.01 10.28
C LEU A 120 5.03 12.63 10.11
N ALA A 121 4.16 13.61 9.82
CA ALA A 121 2.75 13.36 9.54
C ALA A 121 2.57 12.59 8.22
N GLN A 122 3.30 12.96 7.17
CA GLN A 122 3.25 12.26 5.89
C GLN A 122 3.81 10.85 6.00
N PHE A 123 4.97 10.67 6.64
CA PHE A 123 5.57 9.36 6.92
C PHE A 123 4.58 8.45 7.66
N ARG A 124 3.99 8.97 8.74
CA ARG A 124 2.97 8.27 9.52
C ARG A 124 1.77 7.89 8.69
N HIS A 125 1.20 8.83 7.94
CA HIS A 125 0.01 8.55 7.15
C HIS A 125 0.27 7.60 5.99
N GLY A 126 1.47 7.60 5.41
CA GLY A 126 1.91 6.59 4.46
C GLY A 126 1.88 5.20 5.09
N ILE A 127 2.61 5.01 6.18
CA ILE A 127 2.76 3.69 6.83
C ILE A 127 1.48 3.17 7.50
N GLU A 128 0.70 4.04 8.15
CA GLU A 128 -0.55 3.65 8.83
C GLU A 128 -1.74 3.50 7.86
N SER A 129 -1.57 3.84 6.58
CA SER A 129 -2.61 3.66 5.56
C SER A 129 -2.55 2.25 4.98
N LYS A 130 -3.70 1.59 4.86
CA LYS A 130 -3.80 0.30 4.16
C LYS A 130 -3.39 0.37 2.68
N TRP A 131 -3.35 1.58 2.12
CA TRP A 131 -2.95 1.86 0.73
C TRP A 131 -1.53 2.41 0.60
N GLY A 132 -0.84 2.66 1.71
CA GLY A 132 0.52 3.16 1.67
C GLY A 132 1.54 2.02 1.67
N GLU A 133 2.80 2.40 1.91
CA GLU A 133 3.94 1.50 1.83
C GLU A 133 3.80 0.31 2.78
N VAL A 134 4.34 -0.82 2.33
CA VAL A 134 4.45 -2.02 3.16
C VAL A 134 5.57 -1.77 4.16
N TYR A 135 5.29 -2.01 5.44
CA TYR A 135 6.26 -1.80 6.51
C TYR A 135 7.06 -3.08 6.73
N ASP A 136 8.29 -3.12 6.25
CA ASP A 136 9.19 -4.26 6.30
C ASP A 136 10.34 -4.07 7.32
N GLU A 137 11.28 -5.01 7.35
CA GLU A 137 12.44 -5.01 8.24
C GLU A 137 13.32 -3.76 8.07
N VAL A 138 13.43 -3.25 6.84
CA VAL A 138 14.19 -2.03 6.55
C VAL A 138 13.41 -0.81 7.04
N SER A 139 12.09 -0.76 6.80
CA SER A 139 11.20 0.30 7.28
C SER A 139 11.20 0.43 8.82
N ASP A 140 11.30 -0.69 9.54
CA ASP A 140 11.43 -0.66 11.01
C ASP A 140 12.75 -0.04 11.45
N GLN A 141 13.86 -0.37 10.78
CA GLN A 141 15.17 0.23 11.04
C GLN A 141 15.18 1.73 10.72
N VAL A 142 14.66 2.12 9.55
CA VAL A 142 14.47 3.52 9.14
C VAL A 142 13.67 4.28 10.20
N TRP A 143 12.55 3.72 10.66
CA TRP A 143 11.74 4.37 11.67
C TRP A 143 12.46 4.50 13.02
N ASN A 144 13.17 3.47 13.47
CA ASN A 144 13.97 3.52 14.68
C ASN A 144 15.07 4.60 14.59
N ASN A 145 15.69 4.76 13.42
CA ASN A 145 16.66 5.82 13.15
C ASN A 145 16.01 7.21 13.23
N VAL A 146 14.89 7.44 12.53
CA VAL A 146 14.11 8.70 12.61
C VAL A 146 13.72 9.02 14.04
N ARG A 147 13.24 8.04 14.82
CA ARG A 147 12.89 8.24 16.23
C ARG A 147 14.08 8.72 17.06
N ARG A 148 15.26 8.15 16.83
CA ARG A 148 16.49 8.53 17.56
C ARG A 148 17.00 9.89 17.13
N ASN A 149 17.00 10.18 15.82
CA ASN A 149 17.41 11.47 15.26
C ASN A 149 16.51 12.62 15.74
N CYS A 150 15.20 12.40 15.76
CA CYS A 150 14.20 13.40 16.10
C CYS A 150 13.70 13.36 17.56
N ASN A 151 14.25 12.45 18.37
CA ASN A 151 13.87 12.24 19.78
C ASN A 151 12.36 12.05 19.98
N LEU A 152 11.78 11.11 19.23
CA LEU A 152 10.33 10.84 19.22
C LEU A 152 9.95 9.70 20.18
N ASP A 153 8.87 9.91 20.93
CA ASP A 153 8.34 8.98 21.94
C ASP A 153 7.15 8.14 21.45
N TRP A 154 6.53 8.53 20.34
CA TRP A 154 5.41 7.82 19.74
C TRP A 154 5.88 6.69 18.80
N GLN A 155 4.98 5.74 18.57
CA GLN A 155 5.23 4.54 17.75
C GLN A 155 4.27 4.53 16.55
N LEU A 156 4.77 4.07 15.41
CA LEU A 156 3.95 3.79 14.24
C LEU A 156 3.11 2.54 14.44
N VAL A 157 1.91 2.54 13.86
CA VAL A 157 1.05 1.36 13.79
C VAL A 157 0.80 1.03 12.31
N PRO A 158 1.72 0.28 11.67
CA PRO A 158 1.61 -0.01 10.24
C PRO A 158 0.32 -0.73 9.91
N ALA A 159 -0.34 -0.34 8.82
CA ALA A 159 -1.50 -1.07 8.33
C ALA A 159 -1.10 -2.41 7.69
N ASN A 160 0.10 -2.46 7.09
CA ASN A 160 0.64 -3.59 6.36
C ASN A 160 2.02 -3.97 6.92
N ASN A 161 2.07 -4.59 8.11
CA ASN A 161 3.33 -4.98 8.74
C ASN A 161 3.85 -6.33 8.20
N ARG A 162 5.07 -6.29 7.64
CA ARG A 162 5.89 -7.42 7.18
C ARG A 162 7.23 -7.52 7.91
N SER A 163 7.55 -6.62 8.84
CA SER A 163 8.86 -6.54 9.53
C SER A 163 9.19 -7.70 10.47
N THR A 164 8.39 -8.76 10.40
CA THR A 164 8.59 -10.02 11.09
C THR A 164 8.42 -11.06 10.00
N PHE A 165 9.39 -11.97 9.80
CA PHE A 165 9.35 -13.12 8.88
C PHE A 165 8.13 -14.08 9.04
N GLU A 166 7.07 -13.65 9.73
CA GLU A 166 5.76 -14.27 9.72
C GLU A 166 4.92 -13.73 8.55
N SER A 167 4.32 -14.67 7.82
CA SER A 167 3.34 -14.38 6.76
C SER A 167 2.30 -13.35 7.22
N ILE A 168 2.08 -12.31 6.40
CA ILE A 168 1.05 -11.30 6.65
C ILE A 168 -0.28 -11.96 6.98
N HIS A 169 -0.74 -11.72 8.21
CA HIS A 169 -2.15 -11.76 8.50
C HIS A 169 -2.71 -10.38 8.18
N TRP A 170 -3.34 -10.26 7.01
CA TRP A 170 -4.12 -9.07 6.73
C TRP A 170 -5.20 -8.99 7.80
N THR A 171 -5.04 -8.09 8.77
CA THR A 171 -6.12 -7.77 9.70
C THR A 171 -7.10 -6.85 8.98
N HIS A 172 -7.70 -7.36 7.91
CA HIS A 172 -9.01 -6.88 7.50
C HIS A 172 -9.94 -7.12 8.69
N ARG A 173 -10.90 -6.22 8.92
CA ARG A 173 -12.08 -6.65 9.69
C ARG A 173 -12.78 -7.69 8.83
N VAL A 174 -12.41 -8.95 9.03
CA VAL A 174 -13.12 -10.12 8.52
C VAL A 174 -14.46 -10.13 9.24
N SER A 175 -15.40 -9.32 8.77
CA SER A 175 -16.73 -9.27 9.35
C SER A 175 -17.67 -10.15 8.54
N CYS A 176 -18.04 -11.25 9.17
CA CYS A 176 -19.20 -12.02 8.76
C CYS A 176 -20.45 -11.24 9.14
N ASP A 177 -20.87 -10.29 8.30
CA ASP A 177 -22.01 -9.43 8.62
C ASP A 177 -23.33 -10.22 8.57
N ARG A 178 -23.39 -11.26 7.72
CA ARG A 178 -24.54 -12.15 7.60
C ARG A 178 -24.18 -13.53 7.05
N MET A 179 -25.09 -14.47 7.26
CA MET A 179 -25.06 -15.79 6.63
C MET A 179 -26.05 -15.86 5.46
N ILE A 180 -25.62 -16.46 4.36
CA ILE A 180 -26.41 -16.80 3.18
C ILE A 180 -26.69 -18.30 3.25
N GLU A 181 -27.95 -18.68 3.43
CA GLU A 181 -28.37 -20.07 3.28
C GLU A 181 -28.61 -20.38 1.81
N PHE A 182 -27.88 -21.34 1.27
CA PHE A 182 -27.98 -21.78 -0.11
C PHE A 182 -28.32 -23.28 -0.16
N GLN A 183 -29.27 -23.62 -1.02
CA GLN A 183 -29.62 -25.01 -1.35
C GLN A 183 -29.38 -25.20 -2.83
N GLU A 184 -28.50 -26.14 -3.17
CA GLU A 184 -28.13 -26.47 -4.53
C GLU A 184 -29.31 -27.18 -5.23
N GLU A 185 -30.06 -26.42 -6.02
CA GLU A 185 -31.08 -26.96 -6.93
C GLU A 185 -30.54 -27.08 -8.37
N THR A 186 -29.54 -26.27 -8.72
CA THR A 186 -28.84 -26.24 -10.02
C THR A 186 -27.38 -25.87 -9.80
N ALA A 187 -26.49 -26.31 -10.71
CA ALA A 187 -25.08 -25.93 -10.68
C ALA A 187 -24.94 -24.39 -10.70
N MET A 188 -24.29 -23.85 -9.66
CA MET A 188 -24.16 -22.40 -9.44
C MET A 188 -22.70 -22.04 -9.20
N THR A 189 -22.23 -20.94 -9.79
CA THR A 189 -20.90 -20.40 -9.54
C THR A 189 -20.92 -19.42 -8.37
N VAL A 190 -19.75 -19.06 -7.86
CA VAL A 190 -19.63 -18.03 -6.82
C VAL A 190 -20.11 -16.68 -7.33
N ASP A 191 -19.89 -16.39 -8.61
CA ASP A 191 -20.32 -15.16 -9.25
C ASP A 191 -21.86 -15.08 -9.32
N ASP A 192 -22.53 -16.19 -9.65
CA ASP A 192 -23.99 -16.26 -9.61
C ASP A 192 -24.54 -16.05 -8.19
N LEU A 193 -23.92 -16.69 -7.19
CA LEU A 193 -24.31 -16.53 -5.79
C LEU A 193 -24.11 -15.08 -5.31
N ALA A 194 -23.02 -14.45 -5.74
CA ALA A 194 -22.68 -13.07 -5.43
C ALA A 194 -23.68 -12.09 -6.05
N VAL A 195 -24.08 -12.30 -7.31
CA VAL A 195 -25.12 -11.51 -7.99
C VAL A 195 -26.45 -11.61 -7.25
N MET A 196 -26.91 -12.82 -6.93
CA MET A 196 -28.18 -13.02 -6.21
C MET A 196 -28.21 -12.33 -4.85
N ASN A 197 -27.06 -12.28 -4.18
CA ASN A 197 -26.93 -11.72 -2.85
C ASN A 197 -26.43 -10.28 -2.83
N LYS A 198 -26.11 -9.70 -3.98
CA LYS A 198 -25.55 -8.36 -4.16
C LYS A 198 -24.32 -8.09 -3.28
N VAL A 199 -23.34 -8.97 -3.37
CA VAL A 199 -22.06 -8.86 -2.64
C VAL A 199 -20.89 -9.05 -3.59
N PRO A 200 -19.66 -8.63 -3.23
CA PRO A 200 -18.49 -8.94 -4.05
C PRO A 200 -18.17 -10.43 -4.05
N SER A 201 -17.88 -11.01 -5.21
CA SER A 201 -17.52 -12.42 -5.34
C SER A 201 -16.21 -12.74 -4.62
N ALA A 202 -15.25 -11.83 -4.62
CA ALA A 202 -14.00 -11.99 -3.90
C ALA A 202 -14.21 -12.13 -2.39
N ALA A 203 -15.22 -11.44 -1.83
CA ALA A 203 -15.59 -11.59 -0.43
C ALA A 203 -16.12 -12.99 -0.12
N LEU A 204 -16.95 -13.57 -1.00
CA LEU A 204 -17.44 -14.94 -0.82
C LEU A 204 -16.31 -15.97 -0.87
N LEU A 205 -15.36 -15.81 -1.80
CA LEU A 205 -14.19 -16.68 -1.92
C LEU A 205 -13.25 -16.57 -0.71
N HIS A 206 -13.07 -15.37 -0.17
CA HIS A 206 -12.18 -15.15 0.95
C HIS A 206 -12.78 -15.62 2.28
N LEU A 207 -14.06 -15.32 2.51
CA LEU A 207 -14.77 -15.64 3.76
C LEU A 207 -15.17 -17.11 3.87
N ASN A 208 -15.18 -17.84 2.75
CA ASN A 208 -15.66 -19.22 2.69
C ASN A 208 -14.70 -20.09 1.89
N LYS A 209 -14.53 -21.35 2.31
CA LYS A 209 -13.74 -22.34 1.57
C LYS A 209 -14.52 -22.91 0.38
N ILE A 210 -14.95 -22.04 -0.55
CA ILE A 210 -15.76 -22.41 -1.73
C ILE A 210 -14.94 -22.36 -3.02
N ARG A 211 -15.36 -23.14 -4.01
CA ARG A 211 -14.73 -23.16 -5.34
C ARG A 211 -15.46 -22.17 -6.25
N VAL A 212 -14.71 -21.39 -7.03
CA VAL A 212 -15.26 -20.40 -7.97
C VAL A 212 -16.37 -20.96 -8.87
N ASN A 213 -16.17 -22.17 -9.40
CA ASN A 213 -17.03 -22.74 -10.44
C ASN A 213 -18.18 -23.60 -9.90
N HIS A 214 -18.27 -23.81 -8.58
CA HIS A 214 -19.29 -24.68 -8.00
C HIS A 214 -19.49 -24.37 -6.52
N VAL A 215 -20.74 -24.09 -6.16
CA VAL A 215 -21.20 -23.89 -4.79
C VAL A 215 -22.17 -25.01 -4.41
N GLU A 216 -21.87 -25.72 -3.33
CA GLU A 216 -22.70 -26.79 -2.76
C GLU A 216 -23.78 -26.22 -1.82
N SER A 217 -24.78 -27.02 -1.43
CA SER A 217 -25.72 -26.58 -0.36
C SER A 217 -24.96 -26.28 0.94
N GLY A 218 -25.26 -25.13 1.56
CA GLY A 218 -24.59 -24.73 2.79
C GLY A 218 -24.95 -23.33 3.27
N SER A 219 -24.28 -22.92 4.35
CA SER A 219 -24.39 -21.59 4.92
C SER A 219 -23.09 -20.83 4.69
N TYR A 220 -23.17 -19.68 4.02
CA TYR A 220 -22.02 -18.91 3.56
C TYR A 220 -21.95 -17.55 4.21
N CYS A 221 -20.79 -17.25 4.76
CA CYS A 221 -20.49 -15.95 5.33
C CYS A 221 -20.38 -14.88 4.23
N ALA A 222 -21.01 -13.72 4.44
CA ALA A 222 -20.98 -12.63 3.47
C ALA A 222 -21.08 -11.25 4.13
N PRO A 223 -20.58 -10.20 3.45
CA PRO A 223 -20.81 -8.82 3.87
C PRO A 223 -22.28 -8.42 3.67
N LEU A 224 -22.62 -7.23 4.17
CA LEU A 224 -23.90 -6.60 3.85
C LEU A 224 -24.05 -6.40 2.32
N PRO A 225 -25.28 -6.50 1.77
CA PRO A 225 -25.54 -6.23 0.36
C PRO A 225 -25.16 -4.80 -0.05
N CYS A 226 -24.68 -4.61 -1.28
CA CYS A 226 -24.32 -3.31 -1.85
C CYS A 226 -24.94 -3.13 -3.26
N GLU A 227 -24.77 -1.94 -3.84
CA GLU A 227 -24.96 -1.79 -5.28
C GLU A 227 -23.78 -2.46 -5.99
N ILE A 228 -24.04 -3.38 -6.91
CA ILE A 228 -23.02 -4.17 -7.57
C ILE A 228 -22.86 -3.78 -9.04
N ALA A 229 -21.64 -3.91 -9.55
CA ALA A 229 -21.35 -4.00 -10.97
C ALA A 229 -20.73 -5.36 -11.29
N ILE A 230 -21.00 -5.85 -12.50
CA ILE A 230 -20.39 -7.06 -13.04
C ILE A 230 -19.32 -6.63 -14.02
N ILE A 231 -18.12 -7.16 -13.85
CA ILE A 231 -16.98 -6.88 -14.70
C ILE A 231 -17.19 -7.58 -16.05
N ASP A 232 -17.20 -6.81 -17.14
CA ASP A 232 -17.50 -7.29 -18.49
C ASP A 232 -16.26 -7.83 -19.22
N SER A 233 -15.09 -7.28 -18.90
CA SER A 233 -13.81 -7.54 -19.54
C SER A 233 -12.70 -7.42 -18.50
N SER A 234 -11.61 -8.17 -18.70
CA SER A 234 -10.50 -8.13 -17.76
C SER A 234 -9.90 -6.73 -17.71
N THR A 235 -9.84 -6.15 -16.51
CA THR A 235 -9.41 -4.78 -16.30
C THR A 235 -8.81 -4.59 -14.91
N GLY A 236 -8.05 -3.51 -14.73
CA GLY A 236 -7.62 -3.08 -13.41
C GLY A 236 -8.71 -2.26 -12.73
N ALA A 237 -8.73 -2.29 -11.39
CA ALA A 237 -9.67 -1.55 -10.57
C ALA A 237 -9.71 -0.04 -10.91
N ASN A 238 -8.55 0.58 -11.13
CA ASN A 238 -8.49 2.02 -11.42
C ASN A 238 -9.15 2.35 -12.76
N ARG A 239 -8.83 1.61 -13.82
CA ARG A 239 -9.47 1.78 -15.14
C ARG A 239 -10.97 1.54 -15.08
N PHE A 240 -11.41 0.57 -14.27
CA PHE A 240 -12.83 0.31 -14.05
C PHE A 240 -13.51 1.50 -13.36
N VAL A 241 -12.93 2.01 -12.26
CA VAL A 241 -13.47 3.17 -11.53
C VAL A 241 -13.50 4.42 -12.41
N ASP A 242 -12.46 4.66 -13.21
CA ASP A 242 -12.42 5.76 -14.18
C ASP A 242 -13.57 5.69 -15.18
N SER A 243 -13.90 4.48 -15.64
CA SER A 243 -15.01 4.27 -16.57
C SER A 243 -16.39 4.59 -15.97
N LEU A 244 -16.54 4.51 -14.65
CA LEU A 244 -17.77 4.85 -13.95
C LEU A 244 -17.95 6.36 -13.78
N GLY A 245 -16.87 7.09 -13.48
CA GLY A 245 -16.87 8.55 -13.31
C GLY A 245 -17.71 9.10 -12.14
N ILE A 246 -18.24 8.23 -11.27
CA ILE A 246 -19.20 8.59 -10.21
C ILE A 246 -18.73 8.24 -8.79
N ILE A 247 -17.63 7.48 -8.65
CA ILE A 247 -17.08 7.06 -7.36
C ILE A 247 -15.56 7.27 -7.35
N THR A 248 -15.01 7.59 -6.19
CA THR A 248 -13.55 7.73 -6.01
C THR A 248 -12.89 6.36 -5.82
N TYR A 249 -11.58 6.24 -6.11
CA TYR A 249 -10.83 5.01 -5.83
C TYR A 249 -10.93 4.62 -4.36
N THR A 250 -10.80 5.58 -3.44
CA THR A 250 -10.90 5.31 -2.00
C THR A 250 -12.26 4.73 -1.61
N GLN A 251 -13.35 5.24 -2.19
CA GLN A 251 -14.69 4.69 -1.97
C GLN A 251 -14.79 3.26 -2.52
N PHE A 252 -14.45 3.07 -3.79
CA PHE A 252 -14.49 1.76 -4.43
C PHE A 252 -13.69 0.72 -3.65
N TRP A 253 -12.47 1.06 -3.25
CA TRP A 253 -11.62 0.17 -2.50
C TRP A 253 -12.13 -0.10 -1.08
N SER A 254 -12.74 0.88 -0.42
CA SER A 254 -13.33 0.68 0.91
C SER A 254 -14.55 -0.26 0.91
N TRP A 255 -15.15 -0.52 -0.24
CA TRP A 255 -16.30 -1.41 -0.39
C TRP A 255 -15.91 -2.79 -0.92
N ASN A 256 -14.68 -2.95 -1.39
CA ASN A 256 -14.18 -4.16 -2.05
C ASN A 256 -12.85 -4.61 -1.43
N ASP A 257 -12.81 -4.78 -0.11
CA ASP A 257 -11.58 -5.08 0.63
C ASP A 257 -10.88 -6.39 0.22
N TYR A 258 -11.58 -7.31 -0.45
CA TYR A 258 -11.06 -8.63 -0.82
C TYR A 258 -10.69 -8.78 -2.30
N MET A 259 -10.92 -7.74 -3.12
CA MET A 259 -10.71 -7.83 -4.57
C MET A 259 -9.22 -7.84 -4.94
N GLU A 260 -8.88 -8.42 -6.09
CA GLU A 260 -7.55 -8.27 -6.69
C GLU A 260 -7.50 -6.97 -7.51
N PRO A 261 -6.82 -5.90 -7.05
CA PRO A 261 -6.90 -4.59 -7.68
C PRO A 261 -6.31 -4.54 -9.10
N ARG A 262 -5.35 -5.42 -9.42
CA ARG A 262 -4.68 -5.41 -10.73
C ARG A 262 -5.44 -6.18 -11.79
N ASN A 263 -6.30 -7.12 -11.40
CA ASN A 263 -6.93 -8.05 -12.34
C ASN A 263 -8.35 -8.43 -11.91
N LEU A 264 -9.29 -7.54 -12.18
CA LEU A 264 -10.70 -7.83 -12.09
C LEU A 264 -11.09 -8.74 -13.26
N ARG A 265 -11.67 -9.90 -12.94
CA ARG A 265 -11.96 -10.94 -13.94
C ARG A 265 -13.35 -10.76 -14.56
N PRO A 266 -13.56 -11.09 -15.85
CA PRO A 266 -14.90 -11.11 -16.42
C PRO A 266 -15.85 -11.99 -15.60
N GLY A 267 -17.03 -11.47 -15.29
CA GLY A 267 -18.04 -12.12 -14.45
C GLY A 267 -17.92 -11.86 -12.95
N GLU A 268 -16.79 -11.31 -12.47
CA GLU A 268 -16.66 -10.91 -11.07
C GLU A 268 -17.63 -9.78 -10.72
N THR A 269 -18.11 -9.83 -9.48
CA THR A 269 -18.97 -8.81 -8.90
C THR A 269 -18.18 -7.94 -7.94
N VAL A 270 -18.34 -6.63 -8.07
CA VAL A 270 -17.74 -5.62 -7.19
C VAL A 270 -18.82 -4.67 -6.70
N CYS A 271 -18.67 -4.13 -5.50
CA CYS A 271 -19.50 -3.07 -4.98
C CYS A 271 -19.14 -1.74 -5.65
N VAL A 272 -20.14 -1.05 -6.20
CA VAL A 272 -20.06 0.34 -6.69
C VAL A 272 -20.86 1.31 -5.83
N GLY A 273 -21.36 0.82 -4.69
CA GLY A 273 -21.94 1.61 -3.61
C GLY A 273 -21.64 0.98 -2.25
N PRO A 274 -21.88 1.70 -1.14
CA PRO A 274 -21.55 1.21 0.20
C PRO A 274 -22.38 -0.02 0.60
N PRO A 275 -21.76 -1.04 1.23
CA PRO A 275 -22.48 -2.14 1.88
C PRO A 275 -23.50 -1.63 2.90
N GLY A 276 -24.71 -2.18 2.89
CA GLY A 276 -25.83 -1.77 3.76
C GLY A 276 -26.73 -0.66 3.19
N GLY A 277 -26.32 0.00 2.11
CA GLY A 277 -27.15 0.92 1.34
C GLY A 277 -27.12 2.41 1.74
N SER A 278 -27.39 3.24 0.72
CA SER A 278 -27.43 4.71 0.61
C SER A 278 -26.09 5.46 0.76
N TYR A 279 -25.40 5.63 -0.37
CA TYR A 279 -24.59 6.84 -0.60
C TYR A 279 -25.52 7.93 -1.16
N SER A 280 -25.80 8.96 -0.37
CA SER A 280 -26.29 10.22 -0.92
C SER A 280 -25.08 11.10 -1.21
N PRO A 281 -24.73 11.36 -2.49
CA PRO A 281 -23.73 12.37 -2.79
C PRO A 281 -24.18 13.69 -2.16
N ALA A 282 -23.25 14.42 -1.55
CA ALA A 282 -23.55 15.75 -1.04
C ALA A 282 -24.05 16.60 -2.20
N SER A 283 -25.33 17.00 -2.17
CA SER A 283 -25.85 18.02 -3.07
C SER A 283 -25.09 19.30 -2.78
N VAL A 284 -24.32 19.79 -3.75
CA VAL A 284 -23.59 21.06 -3.67
C VAL A 284 -24.60 22.18 -3.34
N PRO A 285 -24.37 22.99 -2.29
CA PRO A 285 -25.19 24.17 -1.99
C PRO A 285 -25.07 25.24 -3.08
#